data_AF-A0A2N0P7H3-F1
#
_entry.id   AF-A0A2N0P7H3-F1
#
_cell.length_a   1.000
_cell.length_b   1.000
_cell.length_c   1.000
_cell.angle_alpha   90.00
_cell.angle_beta   90.00
_cell.angle_gamma   90.00
#
_symmetry.space_group_name_H-M   'P 1'
#
loop_
_entity.id
_entity.type
_entity.pdbx_description
1 polymer ?
#
loop_
_entity_poly.entity_id
_entity_poly.type
_entity_poly.pdbx_seq_one_letter_code
_entity_poly.pdbx_strand_id
1 'polypeptide(L)'
;FWPILAEKGRQGVFKNKKVFEGLCKVMLEIANREQNNKGNQNLQYTENFANFTTILASLGTRGYELFKQNLAGRTLRNIRLHHAQSDDAIINTELCYENMVRFKRFADSLNYNGPVAAMTDNTKLKERLSYSATLGCVIGSTLSTSETKASNYKEIIAIIDKIKVKNAIAKQIPLPKIPPIVIGLIPNNNKEKAADILTYHQKILEYAAQLKINIISFGSDGAANEFNLQSMLINTLTTEKIIFEDKLYNIKFMCPVFPNIGPIIRIQDSKHGKKSGRNALFSGARLLTLGTGTARYDQILMLSKMPDSVLYKRDVENADRQDDGAAYQIFCSSFLKQVYNQNKSQDHSKDGLFIYLFIIGELIDAYQSRTISHNERLRMAMLAYFFLHMWKNHIEHIQKIYPNIIDIKKNFLAPQTFKIFISLAESLILLILAYRDYYPSVPLCTWIHGSEPCEHFFGLSRQFRNDFTFGDLVQSIPKIMHMFRTHTNASLAKINAEKTSAEGENKISFLYF
;
A
#
# COMPACT_ATOMS: atom_id res chain seq x y z
N PHE A 1 28.36 26.21 31.96
CA PHE A 1 27.58 25.24 31.16
C PHE A 1 27.41 23.90 31.87
N TRP A 2 28.47 23.10 32.05
CA TRP A 2 28.37 21.72 32.60
C TRP A 2 27.69 21.58 33.97
N PRO A 3 27.94 22.46 34.97
CA PRO A 3 27.23 22.38 36.25
C PRO A 3 25.71 22.56 36.12
N ILE A 4 25.28 23.45 35.21
CA ILE A 4 23.85 23.69 34.92
C ILE A 4 23.25 22.48 34.23
N LEU A 5 23.96 21.89 33.26
CA LEU A 5 23.51 20.68 32.57
C LEU A 5 23.36 19.50 33.54
N ALA A 6 24.33 19.29 34.43
CA ALA A 6 24.29 18.25 35.45
C ALA A 6 23.13 18.46 36.43
N GLU A 7 22.88 19.70 36.85
CA GLU A 7 21.75 20.03 37.70
C GLU A 7 20.41 19.73 37.02
N LYS A 8 20.24 20.12 35.75
CA LYS A 8 19.05 19.74 34.95
C LYS A 8 18.92 18.23 34.77
N GLY A 9 20.04 17.53 34.62
CA GLY A 9 20.08 16.06 34.60
C GLY A 9 19.57 15.44 35.90
N ARG A 10 20.05 15.91 37.06
CA ARG A 10 19.60 15.47 38.40
C ARG A 10 18.13 15.74 38.65
N GLN A 11 17.63 16.88 38.18
CA GLN A 11 16.20 17.24 38.22
C GLN A 11 15.33 16.36 37.30
N GLY A 12 15.92 15.45 36.52
CA GLY A 12 15.18 14.54 35.64
C GLY A 12 14.67 15.17 34.35
N VAL A 13 15.12 16.37 33.99
CA VAL A 13 14.64 17.14 32.82
C VAL A 13 14.80 16.34 31.52
N PHE A 14 15.84 15.50 31.42
CA PHE A 14 16.13 14.70 30.23
C PHE A 14 15.61 13.26 30.30
N LYS A 15 14.83 12.88 31.33
CA LYS A 15 14.39 11.48 31.54
C LYS A 15 13.63 10.89 30.33
N ASN A 16 12.92 11.74 29.59
CA ASN A 16 12.15 11.37 28.39
C ASN A 16 12.96 11.50 27.08
N LYS A 17 14.22 11.96 27.13
CA LYS A 17 15.10 12.12 25.97
C LYS A 17 16.08 10.95 25.89
N LYS A 18 15.56 9.74 25.65
CA LYS A 18 16.33 8.49 25.70
C LYS A 18 17.51 8.41 24.72
N VAL A 19 17.40 9.03 23.54
CA VAL A 19 18.51 9.13 22.58
C VAL A 19 19.64 9.98 23.14
N PHE A 20 19.32 11.13 23.75
CA PHE A 20 20.30 12.01 24.36
C PHE A 20 20.97 11.36 25.58
N GLU A 21 20.19 10.70 26.44
CA GLU A 21 20.72 9.91 27.56
C GLU A 21 21.71 8.84 27.05
N GLY A 22 21.36 8.14 25.97
CA GLY A 22 22.23 7.16 25.32
C GLY A 22 23.51 7.75 24.74
N LEU A 23 23.41 8.91 24.08
CA LEU A 23 24.57 9.65 23.57
C LEU A 23 25.52 10.03 24.71
N CYS A 24 25.01 10.62 25.79
CA CYS A 24 25.82 11.00 26.94
C CYS A 24 26.54 9.81 27.56
N LYS A 25 25.87 8.66 27.70
CA LYS A 25 26.50 7.42 28.20
C LYS A 25 27.68 6.97 27.34
N VAL A 26 27.51 6.96 26.01
CA VAL A 26 28.58 6.56 25.09
C VAL A 26 29.75 7.56 25.13
N MET A 27 29.46 8.86 25.16
CA MET A 27 30.50 9.89 25.25
C MET A 27 31.30 9.79 26.56
N LEU A 28 30.63 9.52 27.69
CA LEU A 28 31.28 9.28 28.98
C LEU A 28 32.15 8.01 28.94
N GLU A 29 31.67 6.94 28.30
CA GLU A 29 32.46 5.71 28.14
C GLU A 29 33.71 5.94 27.29
N ILE A 30 33.61 6.70 26.19
CA ILE A 30 34.75 7.09 25.36
C ILE A 30 35.77 7.89 26.18
N ALA A 31 35.34 8.92 26.89
CA ALA A 31 36.22 9.74 27.72
C ALA A 31 36.93 8.92 28.82
N ASN A 32 36.20 8.02 29.50
CA ASN A 32 36.78 7.13 30.50
C ASN A 32 37.82 6.16 29.89
N ARG A 33 37.61 5.69 28.66
CA ARG A 33 38.58 4.81 27.97
C ARG A 33 39.83 5.57 27.56
N GLU A 34 39.68 6.79 27.05
CA GLU A 34 40.80 7.67 26.71
C GLU A 34 41.67 7.97 27.93
N GLN A 35 41.06 8.29 29.07
CA GLN A 35 41.78 8.48 30.34
C GLN A 35 42.57 7.23 30.78
N ASN A 36 42.11 6.04 30.40
CA ASN A 36 42.75 4.78 30.71
C ASN A 36 43.65 4.25 29.56
N ASN A 37 43.96 5.07 28.54
CA ASN A 37 44.71 4.67 27.34
C ASN A 37 44.16 3.42 26.63
N LYS A 38 42.83 3.21 26.68
CA LYS A 38 42.14 2.10 26.02
C LYS A 38 41.50 2.56 24.71
N GLY A 39 41.56 1.70 23.69
CA GLY A 39 40.88 1.94 22.42
C GLY A 39 39.35 1.85 22.51
N ASN A 40 38.67 2.48 21.54
CA ASN A 40 37.21 2.52 21.42
C ASN A 40 36.60 1.26 20.77
N GLN A 41 37.25 0.11 20.91
CA GLN A 41 36.77 -1.17 20.39
C GLN A 41 35.65 -1.73 21.28
N ASN A 42 34.62 -2.34 20.70
CA ASN A 42 33.50 -2.96 21.44
C ASN A 42 32.74 -2.02 22.39
N LEU A 43 32.58 -0.74 22.02
CA LEU A 43 31.70 0.19 22.73
C LEU A 43 30.25 -0.34 22.75
N GLN A 44 29.59 -0.21 23.90
CA GLN A 44 28.20 -0.59 24.05
C GLN A 44 27.29 0.60 23.73
N TYR A 45 26.21 0.33 23.01
CA TYR A 45 25.26 1.37 22.61
C TYR A 45 23.89 1.01 23.18
N THR A 46 23.28 1.94 23.91
CA THR A 46 21.89 1.78 24.33
C THR A 46 20.99 1.60 23.11
N GLU A 47 19.94 0.79 23.24
CA GLU A 47 19.03 0.45 22.14
C GLU A 47 18.47 1.70 21.45
N ASN A 48 17.95 2.66 22.21
CA ASN A 48 17.38 3.90 21.66
C ASN A 48 18.39 4.71 20.82
N PHE A 49 19.63 4.80 21.28
CA PHE A 49 20.68 5.52 20.54
C PHE A 49 21.16 4.73 19.32
N ALA A 50 21.31 3.40 19.45
CA ALA A 50 21.65 2.52 18.33
C ALA A 50 20.60 2.59 17.22
N ASN A 51 19.31 2.53 17.58
CA ASN A 51 18.18 2.67 16.66
C ASN A 51 18.21 4.04 15.96
N PHE A 52 18.37 5.14 16.71
CA PHE A 52 18.50 6.48 16.14
C PHE A 52 19.65 6.59 15.11
N THR A 53 20.85 6.12 15.48
CA THR A 53 22.02 6.17 14.57
C THR A 53 21.83 5.30 13.33
N THR A 54 21.12 4.17 13.45
CA THR A 54 20.81 3.28 12.33
C THR A 54 19.81 3.91 11.36
N ILE A 55 18.79 4.59 11.88
CA ILE A 55 17.84 5.36 11.06
C ILE A 55 18.58 6.50 10.34
N LEU A 56 19.40 7.27 11.06
CA LEU A 56 20.17 8.37 10.50
C LEU A 56 21.10 7.89 9.37
N ALA A 57 21.78 6.77 9.56
CA ALA A 57 22.62 6.14 8.54
C ALA A 57 21.82 5.64 7.32
N SER A 58 20.56 5.23 7.53
CA SER A 58 19.67 4.79 6.45
C SER A 58 19.18 5.97 5.61
N LEU A 59 18.84 7.10 6.25
CA LEU A 59 18.41 8.33 5.57
C LEU A 59 19.55 8.99 4.78
N GLY A 60 20.78 8.92 5.28
CA GLY A 60 21.94 9.45 4.57
C GLY A 60 23.26 9.09 5.20
N THR A 61 24.10 8.35 4.46
CA THR A 61 25.41 7.91 4.97
C THR A 61 26.35 9.08 5.24
N ARG A 62 26.36 10.11 4.37
CA ARG A 62 27.20 11.30 4.55
C ARG A 62 26.81 12.11 5.79
N GLY A 63 25.51 12.31 5.98
CA GLY A 63 24.98 13.00 7.17
C GLY A 63 25.32 12.23 8.45
N TYR A 64 25.21 10.90 8.41
CA TYR A 64 25.61 10.06 9.53
C TYR A 64 27.13 10.08 9.79
N GLU A 65 27.97 10.08 8.76
CA GLU A 65 29.42 10.19 8.92
C GLU A 65 29.80 11.51 9.60
N LEU A 66 29.20 12.63 9.18
CA LEU A 66 29.39 13.93 9.83
C LEU A 66 28.93 13.89 11.30
N PHE A 67 27.76 13.32 11.58
CA PHE A 67 27.26 13.13 12.95
C PHE A 67 28.26 12.32 13.79
N LYS A 68 28.71 11.18 13.28
CA LYS A 68 29.63 10.28 13.98
C LYS A 68 31.00 10.92 14.22
N GLN A 69 31.51 11.73 13.29
CA GLN A 69 32.80 12.43 13.45
C GLN A 69 32.78 13.44 14.60
N ASN A 70 31.65 14.08 14.84
CA ASN A 70 31.51 15.11 15.88
C ASN A 70 30.99 14.56 17.21
N LEU A 71 30.35 13.39 17.19
CA LEU A 71 29.73 12.76 18.36
C LEU A 71 30.23 11.31 18.49
N ALA A 72 29.30 10.36 18.67
CA ALA A 72 29.61 8.95 18.77
C ALA A 72 28.61 8.13 17.94
N GLY A 73 29.01 6.94 17.53
CA GLY A 73 28.15 6.06 16.76
C GLY A 73 28.86 4.83 16.21
N ARG A 74 28.09 3.80 15.88
CA ARG A 74 28.60 2.58 15.25
C ARG A 74 29.23 2.90 13.89
N THR A 75 30.20 2.09 13.46
CA THR A 75 30.68 2.19 12.08
C THR A 75 29.57 1.81 11.10
N LEU A 76 29.59 2.38 9.89
CA LEU A 76 28.66 1.95 8.82
C LEU A 76 28.78 0.45 8.54
N ARG A 77 29.99 -0.12 8.66
CA ARG A 77 30.24 -1.56 8.56
C ARG A 77 29.45 -2.35 9.61
N ASN A 78 29.50 -1.94 10.88
CA ASN A 78 28.76 -2.61 11.95
C ASN A 78 27.24 -2.48 11.74
N ILE A 79 26.75 -1.32 11.32
CA ILE A 79 25.33 -1.12 11.00
C ILE A 79 24.88 -2.09 9.90
N ARG A 80 25.66 -2.21 8.81
CA ARG A 80 25.37 -3.16 7.72
C ARG A 80 25.37 -4.62 8.19
N LEU A 81 26.32 -5.00 9.04
CA LEU A 81 26.38 -6.35 9.63
C LEU A 81 25.14 -6.63 10.47
N HIS A 82 24.71 -5.69 11.32
CA HIS A 82 23.48 -5.84 12.09
C HIS A 82 22.24 -6.00 11.21
N HIS A 83 22.12 -5.24 10.11
CA HIS A 83 21.02 -5.44 9.17
C HIS A 83 21.06 -6.82 8.50
N ALA A 84 22.23 -7.28 8.08
CA ALA A 84 22.39 -8.58 7.43
C ALA A 84 22.09 -9.76 8.37
N GLN A 85 22.36 -9.60 9.67
CA GLN A 85 22.10 -10.59 10.71
C GLN A 85 20.73 -10.45 11.37
N SER A 86 19.97 -9.40 11.02
CA SER A 86 18.66 -9.17 11.62
C SER A 86 17.62 -10.15 11.07
N ASP A 87 16.62 -10.46 11.89
CA ASP A 87 15.43 -11.21 11.46
C ASP A 87 14.63 -10.49 10.35
N ASP A 88 14.93 -9.21 10.07
CA ASP A 88 14.32 -8.45 8.97
C ASP A 88 14.97 -8.72 7.61
N ALA A 89 16.14 -9.35 7.58
CA ALA A 89 16.81 -9.74 6.35
C ALA A 89 15.95 -10.74 5.56
N ILE A 90 15.76 -10.47 4.26
CA ILE A 90 15.21 -11.47 3.35
C ILE A 90 16.36 -12.36 2.90
N ILE A 91 16.32 -13.62 3.35
CA ILE A 91 17.28 -14.67 2.98
C ILE A 91 16.81 -15.49 1.78
N ASN A 92 15.53 -15.38 1.41
CA ASN A 92 14.96 -15.93 0.19
C ASN A 92 13.91 -14.96 -0.36
N THR A 93 14.10 -14.48 -1.58
CA THR A 93 13.17 -13.52 -2.21
C THR A 93 11.90 -14.18 -2.72
N GLU A 94 11.86 -15.50 -2.84
CA GLU A 94 10.66 -16.22 -3.26
C GLU A 94 9.56 -16.19 -2.20
N LEU A 95 8.35 -16.50 -2.63
CA LEU A 95 7.25 -16.79 -1.71
C LEU A 95 7.45 -18.20 -1.15
N CYS A 96 8.00 -18.28 0.06
CA CYS A 96 8.33 -19.53 0.75
C CYS A 96 7.82 -19.57 2.19
N TYR A 97 7.80 -20.77 2.76
CA TYR A 97 7.31 -21.03 4.12
C TYR A 97 8.10 -20.23 5.18
N GLU A 98 9.42 -20.10 5.02
CA GLU A 98 10.29 -19.38 5.95
C GLU A 98 9.91 -17.90 6.05
N ASN A 99 9.53 -17.27 4.94
CA ASN A 99 9.08 -15.88 4.93
C ASN A 99 7.72 -15.71 5.66
N MET A 100 6.85 -16.72 5.58
CA MET A 100 5.59 -16.75 6.34
C MET A 100 5.84 -16.99 7.84
N VAL A 101 6.78 -17.87 8.20
CA VAL A 101 7.22 -18.07 9.59
C VAL A 101 7.80 -16.78 10.17
N ARG A 102 8.57 -16.03 9.39
CA ARG A 102 9.11 -14.73 9.80
C ARG A 102 8.01 -13.74 10.15
N PHE A 103 6.97 -13.68 9.32
CA PHE A 103 5.77 -12.90 9.63
C PHE A 103 5.08 -13.39 10.91
N LYS A 104 4.86 -14.70 11.06
CA LYS A 104 4.23 -15.29 12.25
C LYS A 104 5.00 -14.95 13.52
N ARG A 105 6.33 -15.09 13.53
CA ARG A 105 7.18 -14.70 14.67
C ARG A 105 7.04 -13.24 15.03
N PHE A 106 6.94 -12.35 14.03
CA PHE A 106 6.68 -10.94 14.28
C PHE A 106 5.29 -10.71 14.89
N ALA A 107 4.25 -11.30 14.32
CA ALA A 107 2.89 -11.20 14.87
C ALA A 107 2.82 -11.72 16.32
N ASP A 108 3.47 -12.85 16.60
CA ASP A 108 3.58 -13.44 17.94
C ASP A 108 4.32 -12.51 18.91
N SER A 109 5.38 -11.85 18.46
CA SER A 109 6.11 -10.86 19.29
C SER A 109 5.26 -9.65 19.70
N LEU A 110 4.18 -9.38 18.95
CA LEU A 110 3.20 -8.35 19.25
C LEU A 110 1.98 -8.90 20.01
N ASN A 111 1.95 -10.19 20.34
CA ASN A 111 0.78 -10.92 20.84
C ASN A 111 -0.46 -10.76 19.93
N TYR A 112 -0.24 -10.63 18.61
CA TYR A 112 -1.30 -10.43 17.63
C TYR A 112 -1.71 -11.74 16.96
N ASN A 113 -2.98 -12.13 17.13
CA ASN A 113 -3.60 -13.29 16.47
C ASN A 113 -4.85 -12.91 15.65
N GLY A 114 -5.02 -11.61 15.37
CA GLY A 114 -6.16 -11.08 14.64
C GLY A 114 -6.10 -11.32 13.13
N PRO A 115 -7.08 -10.78 12.38
CA PRO A 115 -7.14 -10.90 10.93
C PRO A 115 -6.00 -10.14 10.24
N VAL A 116 -5.60 -10.63 9.08
CA VAL A 116 -4.40 -10.20 8.36
C VAL A 116 -4.73 -9.96 6.89
N ALA A 117 -4.50 -8.74 6.40
CA ALA A 117 -4.74 -8.37 5.01
C ALA A 117 -3.48 -8.60 4.17
N ALA A 118 -3.54 -9.54 3.23
CA ALA A 118 -2.54 -9.69 2.18
C ALA A 118 -2.84 -8.72 1.02
N MET A 119 -1.84 -8.23 0.32
CA MET A 119 -2.02 -7.35 -0.85
C MET A 119 -0.89 -7.54 -1.85
N THR A 120 -1.15 -7.35 -3.13
CA THR A 120 -0.14 -7.46 -4.19
C THR A 120 -0.10 -6.20 -5.04
N ASP A 121 1.10 -5.75 -5.39
CA ASP A 121 1.30 -4.65 -6.33
C ASP A 121 2.66 -4.76 -7.04
N ASN A 122 2.75 -4.19 -8.23
CA ASN A 122 3.91 -4.26 -9.12
C ASN A 122 4.62 -2.91 -9.23
N THR A 123 5.93 -2.91 -8.99
CA THR A 123 6.77 -1.74 -9.31
C THR A 123 7.68 -2.02 -10.48
N LYS A 124 7.87 -1.02 -11.36
CA LYS A 124 8.94 -1.04 -12.37
C LYS A 124 10.31 -0.92 -11.71
N LEU A 125 11.28 -1.64 -12.26
CA LEU A 125 12.69 -1.60 -11.85
C LEU A 125 13.59 -1.09 -12.98
N LYS A 126 14.79 -0.68 -12.61
CA LYS A 126 15.91 -0.63 -13.53
C LYS A 126 16.42 -2.04 -13.84
N GLU A 127 16.32 -2.45 -15.10
CA GLU A 127 16.81 -3.74 -15.59
C GLU A 127 18.33 -3.88 -15.34
N ARG A 128 18.72 -4.82 -14.45
CA ARG A 128 20.13 -5.11 -14.16
C ARG A 128 20.28 -6.45 -13.46
N LEU A 129 21.26 -7.25 -13.90
CA LEU A 129 21.72 -8.43 -13.17
C LEU A 129 22.81 -8.06 -12.17
N SER A 130 22.78 -8.69 -11.00
CA SER A 130 23.85 -8.57 -10.00
C SER A 130 23.99 -9.88 -9.23
N TYR A 131 25.14 -10.12 -8.60
CA TYR A 131 25.32 -11.24 -7.70
C TYR A 131 25.07 -10.79 -6.26
N SER A 132 24.25 -11.53 -5.52
CA SER A 132 24.03 -11.30 -4.10
C SER A 132 24.83 -12.30 -3.30
N ALA A 133 25.87 -11.84 -2.60
CA ALA A 133 26.64 -12.70 -1.68
C ALA A 133 25.79 -13.21 -0.51
N THR A 134 24.79 -12.43 -0.07
CA THR A 134 23.87 -12.83 1.00
C THR A 134 22.93 -13.95 0.57
N LEU A 135 22.48 -13.95 -0.68
CA LEU A 135 21.58 -14.98 -1.23
C LEU A 135 22.35 -16.12 -1.93
N GLY A 136 23.64 -15.92 -2.23
CA GLY A 136 24.47 -16.88 -2.97
C GLY A 136 24.03 -17.10 -4.42
N CYS A 137 23.35 -16.11 -5.04
CA CYS A 137 22.75 -16.27 -6.37
C CYS A 137 22.80 -15.00 -7.23
N VAL A 138 22.63 -15.18 -8.54
CA VAL A 138 22.40 -14.08 -9.48
C VAL A 138 20.96 -13.58 -9.35
N ILE A 139 20.81 -12.29 -9.10
CA ILE A 139 19.52 -11.62 -8.87
C ILE A 139 19.23 -10.58 -9.96
N GLY A 140 17.95 -10.19 -10.08
CA GLY A 140 17.45 -9.37 -11.19
C GLY A 140 17.01 -10.17 -12.43
N SER A 141 16.88 -11.49 -12.27
CA SER A 141 16.33 -12.43 -13.24
C SER A 141 14.93 -12.87 -12.82
N THR A 142 14.11 -13.30 -13.77
CA THR A 142 12.81 -13.97 -13.58
C THR A 142 12.94 -15.47 -13.32
N LEU A 143 14.16 -16.03 -13.43
CA LEU A 143 14.44 -17.39 -13.00
C LEU A 143 14.43 -17.50 -11.47
N SER A 144 14.11 -18.69 -10.96
CA SER A 144 14.10 -18.97 -9.52
C SER A 144 15.48 -18.81 -8.88
N THR A 145 15.51 -18.54 -7.58
CA THR A 145 16.75 -18.42 -6.79
C THR A 145 17.56 -19.71 -6.78
N SER A 146 16.89 -20.86 -6.90
CA SER A 146 17.54 -22.17 -7.03
C SER A 146 18.23 -22.33 -8.38
N GLU A 147 17.62 -21.86 -9.48
CA GLU A 147 18.22 -21.88 -10.82
C GLU A 147 19.35 -20.87 -11.01
N THR A 148 19.41 -19.81 -10.19
CA THR A 148 20.43 -18.77 -10.28
C THR A 148 21.49 -18.87 -9.18
N LYS A 149 21.46 -19.93 -8.37
CA LYS A 149 22.44 -20.18 -7.32
C LYS A 149 23.80 -20.44 -7.94
N ALA A 150 24.83 -19.77 -7.43
CA ALA A 150 26.19 -19.91 -7.93
C ALA A 150 27.20 -19.84 -6.79
N SER A 151 28.13 -20.78 -6.81
CA SER A 151 29.18 -20.92 -5.80
C SER A 151 30.52 -20.35 -6.27
N ASN A 152 30.69 -20.17 -7.59
CA ASN A 152 31.93 -19.66 -8.18
C ASN A 152 31.68 -18.76 -9.41
N TYR A 153 32.73 -18.08 -9.84
CA TYR A 153 32.66 -17.11 -10.95
C TYR A 153 32.28 -17.72 -12.30
N LYS A 154 32.69 -18.97 -12.58
CA LYS A 154 32.35 -19.64 -13.85
C LYS A 154 30.85 -19.94 -13.94
N GLU A 155 30.26 -20.41 -12.85
CA GLU A 155 28.81 -20.63 -12.74
C GLU A 155 28.03 -19.33 -12.91
N ILE A 156 28.51 -18.23 -12.32
CA ILE A 156 27.88 -16.91 -12.47
C ILE A 156 27.80 -16.52 -13.96
N ILE A 157 28.89 -16.69 -14.72
CA ILE A 157 28.90 -16.37 -16.16
C ILE A 157 27.92 -17.26 -16.92
N ALA A 158 27.95 -18.58 -16.68
CA ALA A 158 27.05 -19.52 -17.35
C ALA A 158 25.57 -19.22 -17.08
N ILE A 159 25.23 -18.85 -15.85
CA ILE A 159 23.87 -18.44 -15.46
C ILE A 159 23.48 -17.13 -16.14
N ILE A 160 24.37 -16.14 -16.19
CA ILE A 160 24.12 -14.88 -16.90
C ILE A 160 23.82 -15.15 -18.39
N ASP A 161 24.58 -16.02 -19.04
CA ASP A 161 24.36 -16.34 -20.45
C ASP A 161 23.06 -17.13 -20.66
N LYS A 162 22.72 -18.06 -19.76
CA LYS A 162 21.40 -18.73 -19.72
C LYS A 162 20.26 -17.71 -19.60
N ILE A 163 20.41 -16.69 -18.74
CA ILE A 163 19.40 -15.63 -18.55
C ILE A 163 19.23 -14.79 -19.81
N LYS A 164 20.34 -14.42 -20.48
CA LYS A 164 20.31 -13.67 -21.75
C LYS A 164 19.58 -14.45 -22.83
N VAL A 165 19.91 -15.74 -23.01
CA VAL A 165 19.27 -16.61 -24.01
C VAL A 165 17.77 -16.74 -23.75
N LYS A 166 17.36 -16.88 -22.48
CA LYS A 166 15.94 -16.96 -22.09
C LYS A 166 15.21 -15.62 -22.06
N ASN A 167 15.90 -14.50 -22.33
CA ASN A 167 15.37 -13.14 -22.16
C ASN A 167 14.67 -12.94 -20.80
N ALA A 168 15.30 -13.45 -19.74
CA ALA A 168 14.70 -13.61 -18.43
C ALA A 168 15.01 -12.45 -17.48
N ILE A 169 15.33 -11.25 -17.97
CA ILE A 169 15.66 -10.09 -17.11
C ILE A 169 14.36 -9.54 -16.48
N ALA A 170 14.39 -9.32 -15.17
CA ALA A 170 13.25 -8.81 -14.42
C ALA A 170 13.00 -7.34 -14.75
N LYS A 171 11.73 -7.00 -15.04
CA LYS A 171 11.28 -5.64 -15.36
C LYS A 171 10.38 -5.05 -14.28
N GLN A 172 9.65 -5.92 -13.58
CA GLN A 172 8.79 -5.56 -12.47
C GLN A 172 8.91 -6.60 -11.35
N ILE A 173 8.43 -6.23 -10.16
CA ILE A 173 8.31 -7.14 -9.02
C ILE A 173 6.94 -6.97 -8.37
N PRO A 174 6.13 -8.03 -8.33
CA PRO A 174 5.01 -8.16 -7.41
C PRO A 174 5.45 -8.28 -5.95
N LEU A 175 4.78 -7.51 -5.09
CA LEU A 175 4.92 -7.55 -3.64
C LEU A 175 3.68 -8.08 -2.94
N PRO A 176 3.64 -9.35 -2.49
CA PRO A 176 2.69 -9.79 -1.47
C PRO A 176 3.01 -9.13 -0.11
N LYS A 177 2.07 -8.37 0.49
CA LYS A 177 2.29 -7.57 1.70
C LYS A 177 1.17 -7.69 2.75
N ILE A 178 1.58 -7.70 4.03
CA ILE A 178 0.82 -7.30 5.23
C ILE A 178 1.75 -6.29 5.91
N PRO A 179 1.33 -5.09 6.31
CA PRO A 179 2.29 -4.07 6.70
C PRO A 179 3.15 -4.46 7.92
N PRO A 180 4.47 -4.15 7.96
CA PRO A 180 5.43 -3.76 6.91
C PRO A 180 6.18 -4.96 6.29
N ILE A 181 5.79 -6.21 6.54
CA ILE A 181 6.63 -7.38 6.25
C ILE A 181 6.42 -7.84 4.82
N VAL A 182 7.47 -7.71 4.02
CA VAL A 182 7.55 -8.31 2.69
C VAL A 182 7.69 -9.84 2.85
N ILE A 183 6.75 -10.62 2.32
CA ILE A 183 6.80 -12.10 2.37
C ILE A 183 7.27 -12.72 1.05
N GLY A 184 7.41 -11.91 0.00
CA GLY A 184 7.97 -12.30 -1.29
C GLY A 184 8.33 -11.09 -2.14
N LEU A 185 9.34 -11.25 -2.97
CA LEU A 185 9.78 -10.37 -4.04
C LEU A 185 9.88 -11.22 -5.31
N ILE A 186 8.79 -11.31 -6.05
CA ILE A 186 8.73 -12.21 -7.22
C ILE A 186 9.09 -11.38 -8.46
N PRO A 187 10.23 -11.61 -9.12
CA PRO A 187 10.57 -10.89 -10.34
C PRO A 187 9.74 -11.38 -11.52
N ASN A 188 9.18 -10.44 -12.31
CA ASN A 188 8.44 -10.77 -13.52
C ASN A 188 8.86 -9.90 -14.74
N ASN A 189 8.41 -10.30 -15.92
CA ASN A 189 8.66 -9.63 -17.20
C ASN A 189 7.38 -9.06 -17.83
N ASN A 190 6.38 -8.72 -17.00
CA ASN A 190 5.06 -8.21 -17.39
C ASN A 190 4.20 -9.19 -18.22
N LYS A 191 4.49 -10.50 -18.18
CA LYS A 191 3.73 -11.54 -18.89
C LYS A 191 2.94 -12.48 -17.98
N GLU A 192 2.94 -12.22 -16.67
CA GLU A 192 2.20 -13.04 -15.71
C GLU A 192 0.70 -13.04 -16.00
N LYS A 193 0.13 -14.24 -16.02
CA LYS A 193 -1.31 -14.46 -16.21
C LYS A 193 -1.97 -14.64 -14.85
N ALA A 194 -3.30 -14.52 -14.84
CA ALA A 194 -4.11 -14.73 -13.63
C ALA A 194 -3.84 -16.10 -12.94
N ALA A 195 -3.55 -17.15 -13.72
CA ALA A 195 -3.24 -18.49 -13.20
C ALA A 195 -1.90 -18.55 -12.44
N ASP A 196 -0.88 -17.81 -12.91
CA ASP A 196 0.42 -17.75 -12.26
C ASP A 196 0.28 -17.07 -10.89
N ILE A 197 -0.43 -15.95 -10.86
CA ILE A 197 -0.69 -15.19 -9.63
C ILE A 197 -1.58 -16.00 -8.66
N LEU A 198 -2.53 -16.80 -9.17
CA LEU A 198 -3.39 -17.65 -8.34
C LEU A 198 -2.56 -18.70 -7.59
N THR A 199 -1.53 -19.23 -8.24
CA THR A 199 -0.59 -20.18 -7.62
C THR A 199 0.13 -19.55 -6.43
N TYR A 200 0.48 -18.27 -6.51
CA TYR A 200 1.08 -17.54 -5.37
C TYR A 200 0.08 -17.40 -4.22
N HIS A 201 -1.17 -17.03 -4.50
CA HIS A 201 -2.19 -16.91 -3.46
C HIS A 201 -2.49 -18.26 -2.79
N GLN A 202 -2.57 -19.35 -3.57
CA GLN A 202 -2.76 -20.69 -3.02
C GLN A 202 -1.62 -21.11 -2.09
N LYS A 203 -0.36 -20.83 -2.44
CA LYS A 203 0.79 -21.06 -1.54
C LYS A 203 0.70 -20.25 -0.26
N ILE A 204 0.32 -18.97 -0.35
CA ILE A 204 0.11 -18.11 0.82
C ILE A 204 -0.93 -18.75 1.75
N LEU A 205 -2.05 -19.22 1.20
CA LEU A 205 -3.12 -19.86 1.98
C LEU A 205 -2.68 -21.19 2.60
N GLU A 206 -1.95 -22.01 1.86
CA GLU A 206 -1.38 -23.26 2.38
C GLU A 206 -0.50 -23.00 3.61
N TYR A 207 0.45 -22.06 3.49
CA TYR A 207 1.34 -21.70 4.60
C TYR A 207 0.60 -21.02 5.74
N ALA A 208 -0.40 -20.18 5.44
CA ALA A 208 -1.23 -19.54 6.45
C ALA A 208 -2.04 -20.56 7.26
N ALA A 209 -2.63 -21.58 6.62
CA ALA A 209 -3.33 -22.65 7.31
C ALA A 209 -2.41 -23.45 8.25
N GLN A 210 -1.19 -23.78 7.79
CA GLN A 210 -0.20 -24.48 8.61
C GLN A 210 0.25 -23.65 9.83
N LEU A 211 0.42 -22.34 9.65
CA LEU A 211 0.88 -21.41 10.68
C LEU A 211 -0.25 -20.79 11.52
N LYS A 212 -1.51 -21.14 11.23
CA LYS A 212 -2.71 -20.55 11.83
C LYS A 212 -2.74 -19.02 11.73
N ILE A 213 -2.40 -18.51 10.54
CA ILE A 213 -2.48 -17.09 10.21
C ILE A 213 -3.85 -16.81 9.58
N ASN A 214 -4.60 -15.91 10.20
CA ASN A 214 -5.95 -15.56 9.80
C ASN A 214 -5.96 -14.54 8.65
N ILE A 215 -5.70 -14.99 7.42
CA ILE A 215 -5.75 -14.11 6.25
C ILE A 215 -7.20 -13.78 5.91
N ILE A 216 -7.56 -12.48 5.97
CA ILE A 216 -8.94 -12.00 5.79
C ILE A 216 -9.20 -11.44 4.39
N SER A 217 -8.18 -10.92 3.71
CA SER A 217 -8.37 -10.29 2.40
C SER A 217 -7.12 -10.32 1.52
N PHE A 218 -7.34 -10.26 0.21
CA PHE A 218 -6.32 -9.96 -0.78
C PHE A 218 -6.64 -8.62 -1.48
N GLY A 219 -5.85 -7.59 -1.20
CA GLY A 219 -5.90 -6.28 -1.84
C GLY A 219 -5.09 -6.22 -3.14
N SER A 220 -5.61 -5.56 -4.18
CA SER A 220 -4.92 -5.42 -5.46
C SER A 220 -5.35 -4.15 -6.22
N ASP A 221 -4.55 -3.71 -7.18
CA ASP A 221 -4.75 -2.44 -7.90
C ASP A 221 -5.89 -2.48 -8.93
N GLY A 222 -6.41 -3.67 -9.25
CA GLY A 222 -7.50 -3.87 -10.19
C GLY A 222 -7.08 -4.04 -11.65
N ALA A 223 -5.80 -4.31 -11.91
CA ALA A 223 -5.34 -4.84 -13.18
C ALA A 223 -6.18 -6.07 -13.60
N ALA A 224 -6.46 -6.19 -14.90
CA ALA A 224 -7.41 -7.20 -15.40
C ALA A 224 -7.04 -8.64 -14.99
N ASN A 225 -5.76 -8.98 -14.98
CA ASN A 225 -5.30 -10.32 -14.56
C ASN A 225 -5.52 -10.57 -13.06
N GLU A 226 -5.27 -9.57 -12.21
CA GLU A 226 -5.49 -9.66 -10.77
C GLU A 226 -6.99 -9.72 -10.43
N PHE A 227 -7.81 -8.91 -11.12
CA PHE A 227 -9.26 -8.95 -10.97
C PHE A 227 -9.85 -10.32 -11.35
N ASN A 228 -9.37 -10.90 -12.46
CA ASN A 228 -9.79 -12.23 -12.90
C ASN A 228 -9.38 -13.31 -11.89
N LEU A 229 -8.15 -13.26 -11.36
CA LEU A 229 -7.70 -14.13 -10.27
C LEU A 229 -8.62 -14.01 -9.05
N GLN A 230 -8.87 -12.79 -8.58
CA GLN A 230 -9.69 -12.56 -7.40
C GLN A 230 -11.09 -13.16 -7.56
N SER A 231 -11.62 -13.11 -8.79
CA SER A 231 -12.87 -13.77 -9.15
C SER A 231 -12.77 -15.30 -9.07
N MET A 232 -11.65 -15.90 -9.51
CA MET A 232 -11.39 -17.34 -9.37
C MET A 232 -11.29 -17.74 -7.89
N LEU A 233 -10.62 -16.93 -7.06
CA LEU A 233 -10.43 -17.21 -5.64
C LEU A 233 -11.76 -17.26 -4.87
N ILE A 234 -12.69 -16.31 -5.12
CA ILE A 234 -14.02 -16.31 -4.50
C ILE A 234 -14.86 -17.53 -4.89
N ASN A 235 -14.69 -17.99 -6.12
CA ASN A 235 -15.42 -19.15 -6.64
C ASN A 235 -14.83 -20.50 -6.16
N THR A 236 -13.78 -20.47 -5.32
CA THR A 236 -13.20 -21.69 -4.74
C THR A 236 -14.26 -22.44 -3.93
N LEU A 237 -14.38 -23.73 -4.19
CA LEU A 237 -15.27 -24.63 -3.45
C LEU A 237 -14.71 -24.82 -2.04
N THR A 238 -15.47 -24.34 -1.05
CA THR A 238 -15.20 -24.46 0.38
C THR A 238 -16.46 -25.01 1.04
N THR A 239 -16.28 -25.71 2.16
CA THR A 239 -17.39 -26.28 2.95
C THR A 239 -18.24 -25.20 3.60
N GLU A 240 -17.62 -24.09 4.01
CA GLU A 240 -18.26 -22.96 4.65
C GLU A 240 -18.10 -21.69 3.81
N LYS A 241 -19.14 -20.84 3.83
CA LYS A 241 -19.16 -19.56 3.13
C LYS A 241 -19.94 -18.54 3.96
N ILE A 242 -19.47 -17.30 3.96
CA ILE A 242 -20.33 -16.18 4.36
C ILE A 242 -21.22 -15.85 3.17
N ILE A 243 -22.52 -15.76 3.41
CA ILE A 243 -23.52 -15.44 2.39
C ILE A 243 -24.35 -14.26 2.90
N PHE A 244 -24.39 -13.19 2.13
CA PHE A 244 -25.38 -12.14 2.26
C PHE A 244 -26.37 -12.29 1.11
N GLU A 245 -27.61 -12.66 1.44
CA GLU A 245 -28.65 -12.92 0.45
C GLU A 245 -29.88 -12.07 0.75
N ASP A 246 -30.39 -11.41 -0.28
CA ASP A 246 -31.71 -10.77 -0.27
C ASP A 246 -32.46 -11.23 -1.53
N LYS A 247 -33.51 -12.03 -1.32
CA LYS A 247 -34.29 -12.61 -2.42
C LYS A 247 -35.17 -11.59 -3.12
N LEU A 248 -35.63 -10.55 -2.42
CA LEU A 248 -36.51 -9.53 -2.99
C LEU A 248 -35.76 -8.74 -4.07
N TYR A 249 -34.51 -8.40 -3.79
CA TYR A 249 -33.66 -7.63 -4.70
C TYR A 249 -32.69 -8.48 -5.52
N ASN A 250 -32.79 -9.82 -5.43
CA ASN A 250 -31.91 -10.78 -6.09
C ASN A 250 -30.41 -10.51 -5.82
N ILE A 251 -30.09 -10.21 -4.56
CA ILE A 251 -28.72 -10.00 -4.11
C ILE A 251 -28.19 -11.29 -3.54
N LYS A 252 -26.97 -11.66 -3.95
CA LYS A 252 -26.21 -12.73 -3.33
C LYS A 252 -24.72 -12.42 -3.36
N PHE A 253 -24.19 -11.95 -2.24
CA PHE A 253 -22.76 -11.78 -2.03
C PHE A 253 -22.23 -12.96 -1.24
N MET A 254 -21.06 -13.46 -1.62
CA MET A 254 -20.44 -14.55 -0.88
C MET A 254 -18.92 -14.44 -0.84
N CYS A 255 -18.35 -14.94 0.25
CA CYS A 255 -16.92 -15.22 0.31
C CYS A 255 -16.67 -16.62 0.90
N PRO A 256 -15.66 -17.33 0.38
CA PRO A 256 -15.27 -18.64 0.91
C PRO A 256 -14.66 -18.52 2.30
N VAL A 257 -14.86 -19.55 3.13
CA VAL A 257 -14.20 -19.71 4.43
C VAL A 257 -13.24 -20.90 4.32
N PHE A 258 -11.96 -20.63 4.53
CA PHE A 258 -10.91 -21.64 4.43
C PHE A 258 -10.63 -22.28 5.79
N PRO A 259 -10.53 -23.62 5.88
CA PRO A 259 -10.17 -24.30 7.12
C PRO A 259 -8.85 -23.79 7.69
N ASN A 260 -8.79 -23.56 9.01
CA ASN A 260 -7.63 -23.04 9.74
C ASN A 260 -7.15 -21.63 9.33
N ILE A 261 -7.94 -20.88 8.54
CA ILE A 261 -7.64 -19.49 8.13
C ILE A 261 -8.82 -18.57 8.41
N GLY A 262 -10.04 -18.95 8.01
CA GLY A 262 -11.24 -18.11 8.10
C GLY A 262 -11.72 -17.56 6.74
N PRO A 263 -12.62 -16.56 6.76
CA PRO A 263 -13.20 -15.96 5.55
C PRO A 263 -12.16 -15.18 4.75
N ILE A 264 -12.26 -15.24 3.41
CA ILE A 264 -11.33 -14.51 2.51
C ILE A 264 -12.09 -13.64 1.53
N ILE A 265 -11.91 -12.33 1.64
CA ILE A 265 -12.55 -11.32 0.80
C ILE A 265 -11.57 -10.79 -0.25
N ARG A 266 -12.01 -10.67 -1.50
CA ARG A 266 -11.26 -9.92 -2.51
C ARG A 266 -11.44 -8.43 -2.29
N ILE A 267 -10.37 -7.65 -2.33
CA ILE A 267 -10.44 -6.20 -2.19
C ILE A 267 -9.75 -5.55 -3.38
N GLN A 268 -10.45 -4.59 -3.98
CA GLN A 268 -9.91 -3.69 -4.98
C GLN A 268 -9.43 -2.42 -4.29
N ASP A 269 -8.35 -1.82 -4.76
CA ASP A 269 -7.86 -0.58 -4.17
C ASP A 269 -8.86 0.57 -4.41
N SER A 270 -9.49 1.02 -3.33
CA SER A 270 -10.45 2.13 -3.38
C SER A 270 -9.83 3.45 -3.88
N LYS A 271 -8.53 3.71 -3.69
CA LYS A 271 -7.85 4.88 -4.27
C LYS A 271 -7.69 4.73 -5.78
N HIS A 272 -7.39 3.53 -6.26
CA HIS A 272 -7.42 3.24 -7.69
C HIS A 272 -8.85 3.31 -8.27
N GLY A 273 -9.86 2.89 -7.49
CA GLY A 273 -11.27 3.10 -7.80
C GLY A 273 -11.60 4.58 -7.98
N LYS A 274 -11.12 5.45 -7.10
CA LYS A 274 -11.26 6.92 -7.20
C LYS A 274 -10.65 7.45 -8.50
N LYS A 275 -9.41 7.05 -8.81
CA LYS A 275 -8.73 7.39 -10.07
C LYS A 275 -9.53 6.93 -11.29
N SER A 276 -10.03 5.69 -11.28
CA SER A 276 -10.87 5.15 -12.34
C SER A 276 -12.17 5.93 -12.52
N GLY A 277 -12.81 6.34 -11.42
CA GLY A 277 -14.01 7.17 -11.44
C GLY A 277 -13.78 8.55 -12.02
N ARG A 278 -12.68 9.20 -11.65
CA ARG A 278 -12.26 10.46 -12.27
C ARG A 278 -11.98 10.24 -13.76
N ASN A 279 -11.13 9.28 -14.11
CA ASN A 279 -10.73 9.03 -15.50
C ASN A 279 -11.91 8.73 -16.42
N ALA A 280 -13.01 8.16 -15.90
CA ALA A 280 -14.24 7.97 -16.67
C ALA A 280 -14.83 9.30 -17.18
N LEU A 281 -14.80 10.36 -16.36
CA LEU A 281 -15.26 11.72 -16.74
C LEU A 281 -14.32 12.40 -17.74
N PHE A 282 -13.04 12.08 -17.69
CA PHE A 282 -11.96 12.72 -18.48
C PHE A 282 -11.60 11.95 -19.76
N SER A 283 -12.23 10.80 -20.01
CA SER A 283 -11.83 9.91 -21.12
C SER A 283 -12.08 10.51 -22.51
N GLY A 284 -13.06 11.41 -22.66
CA GLY A 284 -13.51 11.97 -23.94
C GLY A 284 -14.16 10.96 -24.90
N ALA A 285 -13.98 9.65 -24.67
CA ALA A 285 -14.51 8.57 -25.50
C ALA A 285 -15.95 8.18 -25.15
N ARG A 286 -16.47 8.64 -24.00
CA ARG A 286 -17.77 8.27 -23.45
C ARG A 286 -18.51 9.49 -22.93
N LEU A 287 -19.82 9.52 -23.16
CA LEU A 287 -20.76 10.48 -22.61
C LEU A 287 -21.55 9.80 -21.49
N LEU A 288 -21.17 10.00 -20.23
CA LEU A 288 -21.90 9.36 -19.14
C LEU A 288 -23.30 9.98 -19.02
N THR A 289 -24.33 9.19 -19.33
CA THR A 289 -25.73 9.64 -19.38
C THR A 289 -26.47 9.16 -18.13
N LEU A 290 -27.02 10.06 -17.33
CA LEU A 290 -27.69 9.77 -16.06
C LEU A 290 -29.14 10.27 -16.12
N GLY A 291 -30.03 9.48 -16.72
CA GLY A 291 -31.41 9.89 -16.97
C GLY A 291 -31.45 11.07 -17.95
N THR A 292 -31.98 12.21 -17.50
CA THR A 292 -32.02 13.46 -18.28
C THR A 292 -30.73 14.27 -18.20
N GLY A 293 -29.83 13.95 -17.27
CA GLY A 293 -28.57 14.63 -17.07
C GLY A 293 -27.37 13.88 -17.67
N THR A 294 -26.21 14.52 -17.68
CA THR A 294 -24.94 13.89 -18.08
C THR A 294 -23.80 14.31 -17.16
N ALA A 295 -22.79 13.46 -17.03
CA ALA A 295 -21.53 13.79 -16.36
C ALA A 295 -20.40 13.86 -17.38
N ARG A 296 -19.80 15.05 -17.54
CA ARG A 296 -18.87 15.37 -18.64
C ARG A 296 -17.70 16.23 -18.17
N TYR A 297 -16.62 16.17 -18.93
CA TYR A 297 -15.41 16.94 -18.69
C TYR A 297 -15.63 18.47 -18.82
N ASP A 298 -16.43 18.93 -19.79
CA ASP A 298 -16.65 20.37 -20.04
C ASP A 298 -17.28 21.08 -18.84
N GLN A 299 -18.19 20.40 -18.13
CA GLN A 299 -18.79 20.91 -16.89
C GLN A 299 -17.73 21.16 -15.82
N ILE A 300 -16.79 20.21 -15.66
CA ILE A 300 -15.68 20.29 -14.70
C ILE A 300 -14.71 21.40 -15.10
N LEU A 301 -14.39 21.51 -16.40
CA LEU A 301 -13.53 22.55 -16.94
C LEU A 301 -14.11 23.96 -16.77
N MET A 302 -15.43 24.11 -16.90
CA MET A 302 -16.09 25.38 -16.62
C MET A 302 -16.03 25.74 -15.13
N LEU A 303 -16.27 24.77 -14.25
CA LEU A 303 -16.18 24.98 -12.79
C LEU A 303 -14.76 25.30 -12.35
N SER A 304 -13.73 24.69 -12.97
CA SER A 304 -12.33 24.93 -12.62
C SER A 304 -11.81 26.32 -12.99
N LYS A 305 -12.53 27.02 -13.89
CA LYS A 305 -12.22 28.39 -14.32
C LYS A 305 -12.92 29.47 -13.50
N MET A 306 -13.78 29.07 -12.56
CA MET A 306 -14.46 30.04 -11.69
C MET A 306 -13.46 30.65 -10.69
N PRO A 307 -13.58 31.95 -10.35
CA PRO A 307 -12.68 32.61 -9.40
C PRO A 307 -12.64 31.95 -8.01
N ASP A 308 -13.75 31.32 -7.60
CA ASP A 308 -13.93 30.61 -6.34
C ASP A 308 -13.82 29.07 -6.49
N SER A 309 -13.19 28.62 -7.58
CA SER A 309 -13.02 27.19 -7.85
C SER A 309 -12.27 26.46 -6.75
N VAL A 310 -12.85 25.32 -6.34
CA VAL A 310 -12.18 24.36 -5.45
C VAL A 310 -11.07 23.59 -6.20
N LEU A 311 -11.20 23.44 -7.51
CA LEU A 311 -10.22 22.76 -8.36
C LEU A 311 -9.12 23.70 -8.82
N TYR A 312 -7.88 23.22 -8.82
CA TYR A 312 -6.78 23.88 -9.50
C TYR A 312 -6.82 23.57 -11.00
N LYS A 313 -6.28 24.49 -11.81
CA LYS A 313 -6.13 24.29 -13.26
C LYS A 313 -5.42 22.98 -13.60
N ARG A 314 -4.37 22.63 -12.84
CA ARG A 314 -3.60 21.39 -13.00
C ARG A 314 -4.38 20.10 -12.68
N ASP A 315 -5.45 20.20 -11.90
CA ASP A 315 -6.27 19.02 -11.54
C ASP A 315 -7.15 18.59 -12.72
N VAL A 316 -7.36 19.50 -13.68
CA VAL A 316 -8.29 19.35 -14.80
C VAL A 316 -7.56 19.35 -16.15
N GLU A 317 -6.73 20.36 -16.42
CA GLU A 317 -6.03 20.50 -17.69
C GLU A 317 -4.67 19.78 -17.64
N ASN A 318 -4.39 18.93 -18.65
CA ASN A 318 -3.17 18.11 -18.74
C ASN A 318 -2.86 17.31 -17.47
N ALA A 319 -3.89 16.98 -16.72
CA ALA A 319 -3.75 16.38 -15.42
C ALA A 319 -3.31 14.91 -15.56
N ASP A 320 -2.35 14.50 -14.74
CA ASP A 320 -1.89 13.12 -14.72
C ASP A 320 -3.05 12.19 -14.30
N ARG A 321 -3.21 11.09 -15.03
CA ARG A 321 -4.23 10.06 -14.76
C ARG A 321 -3.94 9.28 -13.49
N GLN A 322 -2.70 9.35 -13.00
CA GLN A 322 -2.24 8.73 -11.76
C GLN A 322 -2.18 9.70 -10.57
N ASP A 323 -2.57 10.96 -10.75
CA ASP A 323 -2.57 11.95 -9.66
C ASP A 323 -3.72 11.69 -8.67
N ASP A 324 -3.35 11.16 -7.50
CA ASP A 324 -4.28 10.90 -6.40
C ASP A 324 -4.85 12.21 -5.80
N GLY A 325 -4.09 13.30 -5.83
CA GLY A 325 -4.51 14.60 -5.33
C GLY A 325 -5.61 15.21 -6.19
N ALA A 326 -5.43 15.19 -7.52
CA ALA A 326 -6.46 15.61 -8.47
C ALA A 326 -7.73 14.75 -8.35
N ALA A 327 -7.57 13.42 -8.19
CA ALA A 327 -8.70 12.52 -7.94
C ALA A 327 -9.41 12.84 -6.61
N TYR A 328 -8.66 13.13 -5.55
CA TYR A 328 -9.22 13.53 -4.26
C TYR A 328 -10.03 14.82 -4.35
N GLN A 329 -9.50 15.85 -5.03
CA GLN A 329 -10.17 17.13 -5.18
C GLN A 329 -11.49 17.02 -5.95
N ILE A 330 -11.54 16.18 -6.99
CA ILE A 330 -12.76 15.95 -7.80
C ILE A 330 -13.90 15.31 -6.98
N PHE A 331 -13.59 14.46 -6.01
CA PHE A 331 -14.61 13.80 -5.18
C PHE A 331 -14.79 14.44 -3.80
N CYS A 332 -14.17 15.60 -3.55
CA CYS A 332 -14.30 16.26 -2.25
C CYS A 332 -15.67 16.93 -2.07
N SER A 333 -16.13 17.03 -0.83
CA SER A 333 -17.42 17.64 -0.48
C SER A 333 -17.52 19.10 -0.90
N SER A 334 -16.41 19.85 -0.84
CA SER A 334 -16.36 21.25 -1.28
C SER A 334 -16.64 21.39 -2.78
N PHE A 335 -16.06 20.53 -3.61
CA PHE A 335 -16.33 20.54 -5.05
C PHE A 335 -17.74 20.06 -5.35
N LEU A 336 -18.22 19.02 -4.66
CA LEU A 336 -19.61 18.57 -4.78
C LEU A 336 -20.61 19.70 -4.47
N LYS A 337 -20.37 20.50 -3.43
CA LYS A 337 -21.16 21.69 -3.10
C LYS A 337 -21.11 22.76 -4.20
N GLN A 338 -19.95 22.94 -4.83
CA GLN A 338 -19.79 23.88 -5.95
C GLN A 338 -20.59 23.41 -7.19
N VAL A 339 -20.64 22.10 -7.45
CA VAL A 339 -21.48 21.50 -8.50
C VAL A 339 -22.97 21.72 -8.19
N TYR A 340 -23.37 21.59 -6.92
CA TYR A 340 -24.75 21.69 -6.44
C TYR A 340 -25.28 23.13 -6.25
N ASN A 341 -24.61 24.16 -6.81
CA ASN A 341 -24.85 25.57 -6.49
C ASN A 341 -26.34 25.98 -6.34
N GLN A 342 -26.82 26.09 -5.09
CA GLN A 342 -28.21 26.41 -4.74
C GLN A 342 -28.65 27.81 -5.19
N ASN A 343 -27.71 28.73 -5.45
CA ASN A 343 -28.00 30.13 -5.78
C ASN A 343 -28.33 30.38 -7.26
N LYS A 344 -28.20 29.35 -8.12
CA LYS A 344 -28.58 29.40 -9.55
C LYS A 344 -29.65 28.34 -9.79
N SER A 345 -30.85 28.63 -9.33
CA SER A 345 -31.98 27.70 -9.09
C SER A 345 -32.63 27.07 -10.34
N GLN A 346 -31.90 26.79 -11.43
CA GLN A 346 -32.48 26.19 -12.65
C GLN A 346 -31.48 25.53 -13.62
N ASP A 347 -30.19 25.44 -13.30
CA ASP A 347 -29.22 24.79 -14.19
C ASP A 347 -29.13 23.27 -13.94
N HIS A 348 -30.12 22.54 -14.49
CA HIS A 348 -30.18 21.08 -14.48
C HIS A 348 -29.05 20.41 -15.28
N SER A 349 -28.21 21.18 -15.98
CA SER A 349 -27.13 20.60 -16.78
C SER A 349 -26.12 19.83 -15.93
N LYS A 350 -26.01 20.13 -14.63
CA LYS A 350 -25.03 19.52 -13.71
C LYS A 350 -25.57 18.38 -12.85
N ASP A 351 -26.88 18.10 -12.91
CA ASP A 351 -27.52 17.09 -12.04
C ASP A 351 -26.88 15.71 -12.23
N GLY A 352 -26.61 15.33 -13.47
CA GLY A 352 -25.90 14.07 -13.78
C GLY A 352 -24.48 14.05 -13.21
N LEU A 353 -23.74 15.16 -13.27
CA LEU A 353 -22.41 15.26 -12.66
C LEU A 353 -22.48 15.15 -11.14
N PHE A 354 -23.43 15.85 -10.50
CA PHE A 354 -23.63 15.78 -9.05
C PHE A 354 -23.91 14.35 -8.59
N ILE A 355 -24.88 13.67 -9.22
CA ILE A 355 -25.25 12.28 -8.88
C ILE A 355 -24.04 11.36 -9.03
N TYR A 356 -23.30 11.49 -10.13
CA TYR A 356 -22.10 10.68 -10.36
C TYR A 356 -21.04 10.89 -9.28
N LEU A 357 -20.71 12.15 -8.98
CA LEU A 357 -19.70 12.49 -7.97
C LEU A 357 -20.13 12.05 -6.57
N PHE A 358 -21.40 12.21 -6.23
CA PHE A 358 -21.96 11.79 -4.96
C PHE A 358 -21.85 10.28 -4.78
N ILE A 359 -22.39 9.49 -5.72
CA ILE A 359 -22.43 8.03 -5.60
C ILE A 359 -21.03 7.42 -5.56
N ILE A 360 -20.14 7.83 -6.49
CA ILE A 360 -18.79 7.30 -6.54
C ILE A 360 -17.95 7.82 -5.37
N GLY A 361 -18.10 9.09 -5.00
CA GLY A 361 -17.42 9.70 -3.86
C GLY A 361 -17.77 9.00 -2.55
N GLU A 362 -19.07 8.79 -2.29
CA GLU A 362 -19.55 8.07 -1.10
C GLU A 362 -19.00 6.64 -1.04
N LEU A 363 -19.01 5.89 -2.15
CA LEU A 363 -18.45 4.54 -2.17
C LEU A 363 -16.97 4.54 -1.75
N ILE A 364 -16.18 5.51 -2.20
CA ILE A 364 -14.77 5.58 -1.80
C ILE A 364 -14.60 6.05 -0.35
N ASP A 365 -15.39 7.02 0.10
CA ASP A 365 -15.35 7.50 1.49
C ASP A 365 -15.79 6.43 2.48
N ALA A 366 -16.68 5.52 2.07
CA ALA A 366 -17.06 4.33 2.83
C ALA A 366 -15.87 3.37 3.08
N TYR A 367 -14.78 3.48 2.31
CA TYR A 367 -13.50 2.81 2.59
C TYR A 367 -12.52 3.70 3.33
N GLN A 368 -12.36 4.94 2.88
CA GLN A 368 -11.21 5.79 3.23
C GLN A 368 -11.45 6.65 4.47
N SER A 369 -12.70 6.97 4.81
CA SER A 369 -13.01 7.76 5.99
C SER A 369 -12.62 6.99 7.26
N ARG A 370 -12.07 7.71 8.25
CA ARG A 370 -11.70 7.15 9.56
C ARG A 370 -12.79 7.31 10.63
N THR A 371 -13.89 7.99 10.30
CA THR A 371 -14.92 8.40 11.28
C THR A 371 -16.31 7.86 10.97
N ILE A 372 -16.58 7.42 9.73
CA ILE A 372 -17.88 6.88 9.34
C ILE A 372 -18.12 5.53 10.03
N SER A 373 -19.33 5.36 10.58
CA SER A 373 -19.77 4.14 11.26
C SER A 373 -19.99 2.98 10.28
N HIS A 374 -19.97 1.73 10.76
CA HIS A 374 -20.22 0.58 9.90
C HIS A 374 -21.63 0.59 9.27
N ASN A 375 -22.66 1.00 10.01
CA ASN A 375 -24.02 1.12 9.47
C ASN A 375 -24.09 2.07 8.28
N GLU A 376 -23.42 3.22 8.41
CA GLU A 376 -23.40 4.21 7.33
C GLU A 376 -22.58 3.72 6.13
N ARG A 377 -21.46 3.02 6.35
CA ARG A 377 -20.71 2.36 5.27
C ARG A 377 -21.55 1.36 4.49
N LEU A 378 -22.36 0.55 5.19
CA LEU A 378 -23.28 -0.39 4.55
C LEU A 378 -24.31 0.35 3.67
N ARG A 379 -24.88 1.45 4.19
CA ARG A 379 -25.82 2.30 3.44
C ARG A 379 -25.16 2.85 2.16
N MET A 380 -23.98 3.44 2.28
CA MET A 380 -23.22 4.02 1.17
C MET A 380 -22.86 2.96 0.10
N ALA A 381 -22.37 1.79 0.53
CA ALA A 381 -22.03 0.70 -0.39
C ALA A 381 -23.27 0.14 -1.11
N MET A 382 -24.36 -0.12 -0.39
CA MET A 382 -25.60 -0.63 -0.99
C MET A 382 -26.23 0.40 -1.93
N LEU A 383 -26.21 1.69 -1.56
CA LEU A 383 -26.68 2.77 -2.43
C LEU A 383 -25.90 2.78 -3.75
N ALA A 384 -24.57 2.72 -3.68
CA ALA A 384 -23.74 2.66 -4.88
C ALA A 384 -24.00 1.40 -5.71
N TYR A 385 -24.10 0.23 -5.07
CA TYR A 385 -24.40 -1.03 -5.73
C TYR A 385 -25.72 -0.96 -6.52
N PHE A 386 -26.82 -0.58 -5.86
CA PHE A 386 -28.12 -0.47 -6.50
C PHE A 386 -28.13 0.57 -7.60
N PHE A 387 -27.58 1.76 -7.34
CA PHE A 387 -27.52 2.82 -8.32
C PHE A 387 -26.79 2.37 -9.59
N LEU A 388 -25.62 1.74 -9.46
CA LEU A 388 -24.83 1.29 -10.60
C LEU A 388 -25.56 0.23 -11.44
N HIS A 389 -26.26 -0.71 -10.80
CA HIS A 389 -27.07 -1.71 -11.50
C HIS A 389 -28.29 -1.10 -12.19
N MET A 390 -29.04 -0.23 -11.49
CA MET A 390 -30.19 0.47 -12.07
C MET A 390 -29.77 1.35 -13.25
N TRP A 391 -28.66 2.08 -13.10
CA TRP A 391 -28.11 2.93 -14.15
C TRP A 391 -27.74 2.12 -15.39
N LYS A 392 -27.02 1.00 -15.22
CA LYS A 392 -26.67 0.11 -16.33
C LYS A 392 -27.93 -0.41 -17.04
N ASN A 393 -28.88 -0.95 -16.28
CA ASN A 393 -30.12 -1.51 -16.82
C ASN A 393 -30.94 -0.46 -17.57
N HIS A 394 -30.97 0.77 -17.06
CA HIS A 394 -31.63 1.89 -17.72
C HIS A 394 -31.02 2.20 -19.09
N ILE A 395 -29.69 2.28 -19.19
CA ILE A 395 -29.01 2.51 -20.47
C ILE A 395 -29.23 1.36 -21.45
N GLU A 396 -29.17 0.11 -20.98
CA GLU A 396 -29.47 -1.07 -21.81
C GLU A 396 -30.91 -1.08 -22.32
N HIS A 397 -31.87 -0.64 -21.50
CA HIS A 397 -33.26 -0.50 -21.90
C HIS A 397 -33.46 0.60 -22.95
N ILE A 398 -32.91 1.80 -22.72
CA ILE A 398 -33.00 2.92 -23.67
C ILE A 398 -32.30 2.58 -24.98
N GLN A 399 -31.16 1.88 -24.96
CA GLN A 399 -30.48 1.41 -26.16
C GLN A 399 -31.40 0.52 -27.02
N LYS A 400 -32.26 -0.31 -26.42
CA LYS A 400 -33.22 -1.12 -27.18
C LYS A 400 -34.28 -0.27 -27.89
N ILE A 401 -34.69 0.83 -27.28
CA ILE A 401 -35.69 1.75 -27.84
C ILE A 401 -35.05 2.66 -28.91
N TYR A 402 -33.84 3.15 -28.66
CA TYR A 402 -33.13 4.12 -29.51
C TYR A 402 -31.70 3.64 -29.86
N PRO A 403 -31.55 2.53 -30.61
CA PRO A 403 -30.25 1.89 -30.86
C PRO A 403 -29.27 2.75 -31.67
N ASN A 404 -29.79 3.71 -32.45
CA ASN A 404 -28.97 4.62 -33.25
C ASN A 404 -28.46 5.83 -32.45
N ILE A 405 -28.97 6.06 -31.24
CA ILE A 405 -28.66 7.23 -30.40
C ILE A 405 -27.86 6.81 -29.17
N ILE A 406 -28.30 5.75 -28.49
CA ILE A 406 -27.72 5.27 -27.23
C ILE A 406 -27.04 3.93 -27.43
N ASP A 407 -25.80 3.85 -26.97
CA ASP A 407 -24.95 2.66 -26.94
C ASP A 407 -24.30 2.56 -25.56
N ILE A 408 -24.46 1.43 -24.88
CA ILE A 408 -23.85 1.12 -23.58
C ILE A 408 -22.32 1.33 -23.60
N LYS A 409 -21.65 1.10 -24.73
CA LYS A 409 -20.20 1.30 -24.87
C LYS A 409 -19.80 2.77 -24.90
N LYS A 410 -20.74 3.68 -25.20
CA LYS A 410 -20.51 5.12 -25.29
C LYS A 410 -21.20 5.91 -24.18
N ASN A 411 -22.30 5.40 -23.63
CA ASN A 411 -23.20 6.14 -22.73
C ASN A 411 -23.12 5.72 -21.26
N PHE A 412 -22.31 4.71 -20.97
CA PHE A 412 -22.12 4.16 -19.64
C PHE A 412 -20.62 3.97 -19.33
N LEU A 413 -20.32 3.62 -18.08
CA LEU A 413 -18.99 3.28 -17.61
C LEU A 413 -18.33 2.19 -18.47
N ALA A 414 -17.00 2.25 -18.55
CA ALA A 414 -16.24 1.15 -19.12
C ALA A 414 -16.50 -0.13 -18.33
N PRO A 415 -16.56 -1.32 -18.98
CA PRO A 415 -16.84 -2.58 -18.29
C PRO A 415 -15.92 -2.85 -17.09
N GLN A 416 -14.64 -2.48 -17.18
CA GLN A 416 -13.69 -2.63 -16.09
C GLN A 416 -14.00 -1.71 -14.91
N THR A 417 -14.27 -0.43 -15.17
CA THR A 417 -14.62 0.56 -14.13
C THR A 417 -15.90 0.16 -13.40
N PHE A 418 -16.93 -0.29 -14.14
CA PHE A 418 -18.15 -0.82 -13.54
C PHE A 418 -17.87 -2.01 -12.62
N LYS A 419 -17.08 -2.99 -13.08
CA LYS A 419 -16.69 -4.17 -12.30
C LYS A 419 -15.92 -3.81 -11.02
N ILE A 420 -15.03 -2.81 -11.08
CA ILE A 420 -14.30 -2.31 -9.91
C ILE A 420 -15.27 -1.76 -8.87
N PHE A 421 -16.21 -0.90 -9.26
CA PHE A 421 -17.16 -0.31 -8.31
C PHE A 421 -18.12 -1.33 -7.69
N ILE A 422 -18.65 -2.26 -8.49
CA ILE A 422 -19.46 -3.36 -7.96
C ILE A 422 -18.63 -4.20 -6.99
N SER A 423 -17.39 -4.56 -7.36
CA SER A 423 -16.50 -5.30 -6.46
C SER A 423 -16.23 -4.57 -5.15
N LEU A 424 -16.02 -3.23 -5.18
CA LEU A 424 -15.81 -2.43 -3.98
C LEU A 424 -17.05 -2.45 -3.07
N ALA A 425 -18.25 -2.29 -3.62
CA ALA A 425 -19.48 -2.32 -2.84
C ALA A 425 -19.72 -3.70 -2.19
N GLU A 426 -19.63 -4.78 -2.98
CA GLU A 426 -19.80 -6.15 -2.51
C GLU A 426 -18.80 -6.51 -1.41
N SER A 427 -17.52 -6.21 -1.65
CA SER A 427 -16.45 -6.59 -0.73
C SER A 427 -16.48 -5.82 0.58
N LEU A 428 -16.98 -4.57 0.60
CA LEU A 428 -17.12 -3.82 1.85
C LEU A 428 -18.14 -4.48 2.78
N ILE A 429 -19.26 -4.92 2.22
CA ILE A 429 -20.33 -5.59 2.96
C ILE A 429 -19.81 -6.92 3.52
N LEU A 430 -19.17 -7.73 2.67
CA LEU A 430 -18.58 -8.99 3.09
C LEU A 430 -17.49 -8.80 4.16
N LEU A 431 -16.69 -7.74 4.05
CA LEU A 431 -15.65 -7.42 5.03
C LEU A 431 -16.26 -7.05 6.40
N ILE A 432 -17.31 -6.25 6.42
CA ILE A 432 -18.03 -5.90 7.66
C ILE A 432 -18.65 -7.15 8.30
N LEU A 433 -19.28 -8.02 7.50
CA LEU A 433 -19.87 -9.28 7.99
C LEU A 433 -18.79 -10.21 8.55
N ALA A 434 -17.66 -10.35 7.85
CA ALA A 434 -16.57 -11.21 8.30
C ALA A 434 -15.94 -10.74 9.62
N TYR A 435 -15.74 -9.43 9.80
CA TYR A 435 -15.26 -8.91 11.08
C TYR A 435 -16.30 -9.08 12.20
N ARG A 436 -17.59 -8.84 11.91
CA ARG A 436 -18.67 -9.06 12.89
C ARG A 436 -18.72 -10.52 13.36
N ASP A 437 -18.63 -11.47 12.44
CA ASP A 437 -18.88 -12.89 12.70
C ASP A 437 -17.63 -13.64 13.20
N TYR A 438 -16.43 -13.27 12.71
CA TYR A 438 -15.18 -14.00 13.01
C TYR A 438 -14.19 -13.20 13.88
N TYR A 439 -14.24 -11.87 13.86
CA TYR A 439 -13.28 -11.02 14.57
C TYR A 439 -13.92 -9.87 15.36
N PRO A 440 -14.96 -10.13 16.20
CA PRO A 440 -15.76 -9.08 16.83
C PRO A 440 -14.97 -8.20 17.82
N SER A 441 -13.83 -8.69 18.32
CA SER A 441 -12.94 -7.96 19.23
C SER A 441 -11.88 -7.12 18.51
N VAL A 442 -11.79 -7.19 17.18
CA VAL A 442 -10.79 -6.46 16.38
C VAL A 442 -11.48 -5.33 15.62
N PRO A 443 -11.02 -4.08 15.74
CA PRO A 443 -11.60 -2.98 14.97
C PRO A 443 -11.35 -3.18 13.47
N LEU A 444 -12.39 -2.98 12.67
CA LEU A 444 -12.28 -2.97 11.22
C LEU A 444 -11.80 -1.59 10.72
N CYS A 445 -10.56 -1.54 10.23
CA CYS A 445 -9.97 -0.37 9.56
C CYS A 445 -10.06 -0.53 8.04
N THR A 446 -11.18 -0.18 7.42
CA THR A 446 -11.45 -0.45 5.98
C THR A 446 -10.37 0.06 5.01
N TRP A 447 -9.67 1.14 5.34
CA TRP A 447 -8.65 1.76 4.48
C TRP A 447 -7.34 0.95 4.37
N ILE A 448 -7.10 -0.04 5.24
CA ILE A 448 -5.84 -0.84 5.21
C ILE A 448 -5.93 -2.11 4.35
N HIS A 449 -7.09 -2.37 3.74
CA HIS A 449 -7.35 -3.58 2.97
C HIS A 449 -7.01 -3.45 1.46
N GLY A 450 -6.66 -2.26 0.99
CA GLY A 450 -6.20 -2.00 -0.39
C GLY A 450 -4.72 -2.28 -0.61
N SER A 451 -4.18 -1.88 -1.77
CA SER A 451 -2.75 -2.02 -2.12
C SER A 451 -1.89 -0.82 -1.73
N GLU A 452 -2.47 0.28 -1.24
CA GLU A 452 -1.75 1.47 -0.76
C GLU A 452 -0.48 1.18 0.08
N PRO A 453 -0.46 0.22 1.04
CA PRO A 453 0.77 -0.08 1.77
C PRO A 453 1.92 -0.53 0.86
N CYS A 454 1.67 -1.18 -0.28
CA CYS A 454 2.70 -1.50 -1.26
C CYS A 454 3.26 -0.23 -1.92
N GLU A 455 2.39 0.68 -2.36
CA GLU A 455 2.79 1.96 -2.93
C GLU A 455 3.68 2.75 -1.96
N HIS A 456 3.34 2.79 -0.67
CA HIS A 456 4.17 3.43 0.36
C HIS A 456 5.53 2.76 0.51
N PHE A 457 5.60 1.43 0.47
CA PHE A 457 6.88 0.72 0.52
C PHE A 457 7.74 1.04 -0.70
N PHE A 458 7.15 1.09 -1.88
CA PHE A 458 7.85 1.51 -3.08
C PHE A 458 8.28 2.98 -3.01
N GLY A 459 7.45 3.87 -2.45
CA GLY A 459 7.79 5.26 -2.19
C GLY A 459 9.02 5.40 -1.29
N LEU A 460 9.04 4.68 -0.16
CA LEU A 460 10.20 4.62 0.75
C LEU A 460 11.45 4.06 0.05
N SER A 461 11.27 3.06 -0.82
CA SER A 461 12.36 2.48 -1.59
C SER A 461 12.95 3.51 -2.58
N ARG A 462 12.10 4.30 -3.23
CA ARG A 462 12.50 5.40 -4.13
C ARG A 462 13.21 6.53 -3.41
N GLN A 463 12.83 6.84 -2.16
CA GLN A 463 13.55 7.84 -1.35
C GLN A 463 15.02 7.46 -1.12
N PHE A 464 15.33 6.16 -1.00
CA PHE A 464 16.72 5.71 -0.95
C PHE A 464 17.40 5.77 -2.32
N ARG A 465 16.68 5.39 -3.38
CA ARG A 465 17.16 5.41 -4.76
C ARG A 465 15.99 5.45 -5.74
N ASN A 466 15.82 6.55 -6.48
CA ASN A 466 14.71 6.74 -7.41
C ASN A 466 14.57 5.59 -8.44
N ASP A 467 15.66 5.27 -9.15
CA ASP A 467 15.72 4.17 -10.12
C ASP A 467 16.48 2.97 -9.52
N PHE A 468 15.81 2.24 -8.64
CA PHE A 468 16.38 1.08 -7.97
C PHE A 468 16.31 -0.19 -8.84
N THR A 469 17.34 -1.02 -8.71
CA THR A 469 17.42 -2.37 -9.28
C THR A 469 16.82 -3.40 -8.31
N PHE A 470 16.64 -4.65 -8.75
CA PHE A 470 16.22 -5.73 -7.85
C PHE A 470 17.13 -5.86 -6.61
N GLY A 471 18.45 -5.77 -6.80
CA GLY A 471 19.41 -5.87 -5.70
C GLY A 471 19.35 -4.70 -4.71
N ASP A 472 19.09 -3.49 -5.22
CA ASP A 472 18.86 -2.33 -4.36
C ASP A 472 17.61 -2.53 -3.48
N LEU A 473 16.53 -3.09 -4.04
CA LEU A 473 15.29 -3.35 -3.31
C LEU A 473 15.51 -4.36 -2.18
N VAL A 474 16.18 -5.49 -2.46
CA VAL A 474 16.54 -6.51 -1.46
C VAL A 474 17.33 -5.88 -0.30
N GLN A 475 18.28 -5.00 -0.62
CA GLN A 475 19.10 -4.31 0.39
C GLN A 475 18.34 -3.22 1.16
N SER A 476 17.26 -2.68 0.59
CA SER A 476 16.44 -1.64 1.23
C SER A 476 15.48 -2.21 2.29
N ILE A 477 15.02 -3.45 2.14
CA ILE A 477 14.03 -4.07 3.02
C ILE A 477 14.44 -4.02 4.49
N PRO A 478 15.64 -4.48 4.90
CA PRO A 478 16.02 -4.46 6.32
C PRO A 478 16.07 -3.04 6.89
N LYS A 479 16.34 -2.03 6.05
CA LYS A 479 16.33 -0.61 6.46
C LYS A 479 14.90 -0.12 6.68
N ILE A 480 14.01 -0.40 5.72
CA ILE A 480 12.58 -0.03 5.81
C ILE A 480 11.94 -0.70 7.03
N MET A 481 12.21 -2.00 7.21
CA MET A 481 11.74 -2.78 8.35
C MET A 481 12.25 -2.26 9.68
N HIS A 482 13.55 -1.95 9.77
CA HIS A 482 14.13 -1.40 10.98
C HIS A 482 13.55 -0.02 11.31
N MET A 483 13.41 0.86 10.32
CA MET A 483 12.72 2.14 10.50
C MET A 483 11.30 1.91 11.00
N PHE A 484 10.57 0.95 10.45
CA PHE A 484 9.22 0.65 10.90
C PHE A 484 9.17 0.20 12.37
N ARG A 485 9.94 -0.85 12.73
CA ARG A 485 9.98 -1.40 14.09
C ARG A 485 10.37 -0.36 15.14
N THR A 486 11.31 0.51 14.80
CA THR A 486 11.78 1.56 15.72
C THR A 486 10.72 2.62 15.98
N HIS A 487 9.86 2.91 15.01
CA HIS A 487 8.72 3.80 15.19
C HIS A 487 7.58 3.14 15.99
N THR A 488 7.39 1.81 15.88
CA THR A 488 6.38 1.09 16.66
C THR A 488 6.80 0.79 18.10
N ASN A 489 8.09 0.53 18.35
CA ASN A 489 8.59 0.08 19.66
C ASN A 489 8.99 1.20 20.61
N ALA A 490 9.22 2.43 20.14
CA ALA A 490 9.80 3.49 20.97
C ALA A 490 9.10 4.84 20.87
N SER A 491 9.08 5.52 22.02
CA SER A 491 8.86 6.95 22.30
C SER A 491 9.61 7.98 21.41
N LEU A 492 10.18 7.55 20.29
CA LEU A 492 10.71 8.39 19.19
C LEU A 492 9.60 8.98 18.30
N ALA A 493 8.34 8.58 18.51
CA ALA A 493 7.14 8.99 17.76
C ALA A 493 6.74 10.49 17.85
N LYS A 494 7.68 11.39 18.17
CA LYS A 494 7.52 12.84 18.00
C LYS A 494 8.67 13.38 17.15
N ILE A 495 8.71 12.98 15.88
CA ILE A 495 9.12 13.97 14.87
C ILE A 495 7.95 14.94 14.81
N ASN A 496 8.17 16.16 15.31
CA ASN A 496 7.16 17.21 15.36
C ASN A 496 6.52 17.38 13.97
N ALA A 497 5.21 17.18 13.90
CA ALA A 497 4.38 17.80 12.89
C ALA A 497 4.29 19.29 13.23
N GLU A 498 5.34 20.05 12.94
CA GLU A 498 5.18 21.49 12.80
C GLU A 498 4.39 21.74 11.52
N LYS A 499 3.20 22.32 11.69
CA LYS A 499 2.40 22.87 10.59
C LYS A 499 3.19 24.00 9.96
N THR A 500 3.96 23.71 8.93
CA THR A 500 4.39 24.70 7.96
C THR A 500 3.66 24.44 6.66
N SER A 501 2.68 25.29 6.41
CA SER A 501 2.05 25.49 5.11
C SER A 501 3.09 25.88 4.06
N ALA A 502 2.83 25.42 2.83
CA ALA A 502 3.46 25.75 1.55
C ALA A 502 4.57 24.79 1.06
N GLU A 503 4.22 24.16 -0.06
CA GLU A 503 5.08 23.80 -1.20
C GLU A 503 6.03 22.61 -1.08
N GLY A 504 5.78 21.59 -1.94
CA GLY A 504 6.74 20.56 -2.33
C GLY A 504 6.77 19.32 -1.42
N GLU A 505 5.75 18.47 -1.49
CA GLU A 505 5.67 17.31 -0.60
C GLU A 505 6.49 16.10 -1.07
N ASN A 506 7.80 16.13 -0.79
CA ASN A 506 8.50 14.95 -0.27
C ASN A 506 8.12 14.80 1.21
N LYS A 507 6.93 14.24 1.47
CA LYS A 507 6.49 13.97 2.84
C LYS A 507 7.18 12.70 3.37
N ILE A 508 8.04 12.88 4.37
CA ILE A 508 8.30 11.84 5.37
C ILE A 508 7.06 11.82 6.28
N SER A 509 5.98 11.23 5.79
CA SER A 509 4.87 10.81 6.62
C SER A 509 5.05 9.32 6.88
N PHE A 510 5.65 8.99 8.03
CA PHE A 510 5.45 7.68 8.63
C PHE A 510 3.96 7.60 8.98
N LEU A 511 3.15 7.13 8.04
CA LEU A 511 1.73 6.85 8.25
C LEU A 511 1.66 5.78 9.32
N TYR A 512 1.14 6.18 10.49
CA TYR A 512 0.75 5.31 11.58
C TYR A 512 -0.13 4.19 11.02
N PHE A 513 0.24 2.94 11.33
CA PHE A 513 -0.46 1.73 10.93
C PHE A 513 -1.64 1.45 11.84
#